data_AF-A0A3N5M0M9-F1
#
_entry.id   AF-A0A3N5M0M9-F1
#
_cell.length_a   1.000
_cell.length_b   1.000
_cell.length_c   1.000
_cell.angle_alpha   90.00
_cell.angle_beta   90.00
_cell.angle_gamma   90.00
#
_symmetry.space_group_name_H-M   'P 1'
#
loop_
_entity.id
_entity.type
_entity.pdbx_description
1 polymer ?
#
loop_
_entity_poly.entity_id
_entity_poly.type
_entity_poly.pdbx_seq_one_letter_code
_entity_poly.pdbx_strand_id
1 'polypeptide(L)'
;MATIGETIDLAIPLETARSRWAEYVTGMVIGSGKGPGEQEHPFRWRKSEQEAEEGVVQFVTVADDVTRLTVALDFPDLDADDREAASEIDRLRGFLQYDLELFREFAEGRLRIGD
;
A
#
# COMPACT_ATOMS: atom_id res chain seq x y z
N MET A 1 7.23 4.09 -19.21
CA MET A 1 7.03 3.33 -17.96
C MET A 1 7.46 4.18 -16.80
N ALA A 2 6.56 4.36 -15.83
CA ALA A 2 6.81 5.12 -14.62
C ALA A 2 6.77 4.17 -13.42
N THR A 3 7.76 4.29 -12.53
CA THR A 3 7.75 3.60 -11.23
C THR A 3 7.30 4.58 -10.16
N ILE A 4 6.23 4.24 -9.45
CA ILE A 4 5.69 5.06 -8.37
C ILE A 4 5.92 4.29 -7.08
N GLY A 5 6.70 4.86 -6.17
CA GLY A 5 6.97 4.23 -4.90
C GLY A 5 7.00 5.22 -3.75
N GLU A 6 6.55 4.72 -2.60
CA GLU A 6 6.44 5.45 -1.34
C GLU A 6 7.08 4.63 -0.21
N THR A 7 7.42 5.31 0.87
CA THR A 7 8.10 4.70 2.01
C THR A 7 7.57 5.26 3.31
N ILE A 8 7.33 4.37 4.27
CA ILE A 8 6.88 4.71 5.61
C ILE A 8 7.70 3.96 6.66
N ASP A 9 7.74 4.51 7.88
CA ASP A 9 8.38 3.89 9.03
C ASP A 9 7.29 3.41 10.01
N LEU A 10 7.32 2.10 10.29
CA LEU A 10 6.40 1.42 11.20
C LEU A 10 7.08 1.23 12.57
N ALA A 11 6.42 1.64 13.64
CA ALA A 11 6.85 1.47 15.02
C ALA A 11 6.54 0.05 15.54
N ILE A 12 6.91 -0.97 14.75
CA ILE A 12 6.79 -2.39 15.07
C ILE A 12 8.01 -3.17 14.55
N PRO A 13 8.32 -4.34 15.17
CA PRO A 13 9.37 -5.23 14.68
C PRO A 13 9.13 -5.76 13.27
N LEU A 14 10.21 -6.15 12.59
CA LEU A 14 10.19 -6.63 11.20
C LEU A 14 9.23 -7.81 10.98
N GLU A 15 9.25 -8.79 11.88
CA GLU A 15 8.38 -9.96 11.78
C GLU A 15 6.90 -9.58 11.91
N THR A 16 6.59 -8.66 12.84
CA THR A 16 5.24 -8.12 13.00
C THR A 16 4.82 -7.34 11.75
N ALA A 17 5.68 -6.48 11.21
CA ALA A 17 5.41 -5.73 9.99
C ALA A 17 5.07 -6.65 8.81
N ARG A 18 5.86 -7.72 8.61
CA ARG A 18 5.61 -8.72 7.56
C ARG A 18 4.31 -9.48 7.75
N SER A 19 4.01 -9.91 8.98
CA SER A 19 2.74 -10.57 9.30
C SER A 19 1.56 -9.64 9.00
N ARG A 20 1.61 -8.41 9.53
CA ARG A 20 0.56 -7.41 9.33
C ARG A 20 0.37 -7.07 7.87
N TRP A 21 1.45 -6.95 7.10
CA TRP A 21 1.35 -6.73 5.66
C TRP A 21 0.67 -7.90 4.95
N ALA A 22 1.04 -9.14 5.27
CA ALA A 22 0.40 -10.33 4.71
C ALA A 22 -1.09 -10.41 5.05
N GLU A 23 -1.47 -10.11 6.30
CA GLU A 23 -2.86 -10.00 6.75
C GLU A 23 -3.60 -8.90 5.97
N TYR A 24 -2.99 -7.73 5.84
CA TYR A 24 -3.54 -6.56 5.17
C TYR A 24 -3.82 -6.86 3.69
N VAL A 25 -2.84 -7.38 2.94
CA VAL A 25 -3.02 -7.71 1.52
C VAL A 25 -3.93 -8.91 1.29
N THR A 26 -3.94 -9.91 2.17
CA THR A 26 -4.84 -11.08 2.05
C THR A 26 -6.30 -10.69 2.32
N GLY A 27 -6.54 -9.84 3.33
CA GLY A 27 -7.85 -9.24 3.58
C GLY A 27 -8.38 -8.44 2.39
N MET A 28 -7.47 -7.84 1.60
CA MET A 28 -7.79 -7.13 0.36
C MET A 28 -8.06 -8.04 -0.84
N VAL A 29 -7.40 -9.20 -0.99
CA VAL A 29 -7.66 -10.16 -2.08
C VAL A 29 -9.10 -10.71 -2.03
N ILE A 30 -9.73 -10.74 -0.85
CA ILE A 30 -11.15 -11.12 -0.71
C ILE A 30 -12.11 -10.02 -1.22
N GLY A 31 -11.59 -8.83 -1.55
CA GLY A 31 -12.30 -7.74 -2.26
C GLY A 31 -12.31 -7.84 -3.80
N SER A 32 -11.81 -8.94 -4.39
CA SER A 32 -11.72 -9.16 -5.85
C SER A 32 -13.05 -9.49 -6.55
N GLY A 33 -14.20 -9.25 -5.91
CA GLY A 33 -15.51 -9.29 -6.57
C GLY A 33 -16.29 -10.60 -6.58
N LYS A 34 -15.93 -11.63 -5.79
CA LYS A 34 -16.86 -12.73 -5.42
C LYS A 34 -16.47 -13.37 -4.06
N GLY A 35 -17.01 -12.85 -2.95
CA GLY A 35 -16.85 -13.42 -1.60
C GLY A 35 -17.64 -12.63 -0.55
N PRO A 36 -18.18 -13.25 0.51
CA PRO A 36 -19.45 -12.84 1.12
C PRO A 36 -19.33 -11.65 2.07
N GLY A 37 -20.21 -10.67 1.85
CA GLY A 37 -20.47 -9.58 2.78
C GLY A 37 -19.72 -8.32 2.42
N GLU A 38 -20.42 -7.43 1.71
CA GLU A 38 -20.24 -5.99 1.86
C GLU A 38 -20.47 -5.63 3.34
N GLN A 39 -19.50 -5.92 4.19
CA GLN A 39 -19.33 -5.23 5.45
C GLN A 39 -18.25 -4.18 5.21
N GLU A 40 -18.60 -2.96 5.57
CA GLU A 40 -17.86 -1.73 5.37
C GLU A 40 -16.40 -1.86 5.82
N HIS A 41 -15.52 -2.26 4.89
CA HIS A 41 -14.08 -2.25 5.10
C HIS A 41 -13.50 -1.03 4.35
N PRO A 42 -12.87 -0.07 5.05
CA PRO A 42 -12.63 1.28 4.52
C PRO A 42 -11.48 1.43 3.51
N PHE A 43 -10.88 0.33 3.04
CA PHE A 43 -9.67 0.38 2.21
C PHE A 43 -9.99 0.15 0.74
N ARG A 44 -9.87 1.22 -0.05
CA ARG A 44 -9.94 1.17 -1.52
C ARG A 44 -8.54 0.89 -2.07
N TRP A 45 -8.09 -0.37 -2.11
CA TRP A 45 -7.04 -0.76 -3.06
C TRP A 45 -7.58 -0.45 -4.45
N ARG A 46 -7.12 0.66 -5.04
CA ARG A 46 -7.84 1.23 -6.17
C ARG A 46 -7.61 0.36 -7.39
N LYS A 47 -8.59 0.40 -8.30
CA LYS A 47 -8.49 -0.25 -9.62
C LYS A 47 -7.16 0.07 -10.33
N SER A 48 -6.59 1.24 -10.10
CA SER A 48 -5.30 1.69 -10.66
C SER A 48 -4.08 0.96 -10.10
N GLU A 49 -4.09 0.51 -8.84
CA GLU A 49 -3.01 -0.34 -8.30
C GLU A 49 -3.11 -1.78 -8.83
N GLN A 50 -4.25 -2.16 -9.40
CA GLN A 50 -4.44 -3.40 -10.16
C GLN A 50 -3.99 -3.27 -11.63
N GLU A 51 -3.78 -2.04 -12.11
CA GLU A 51 -3.22 -1.74 -13.44
C GLU A 51 -1.68 -1.72 -13.41
N ALA A 52 -1.06 -1.73 -12.22
CA ALA A 52 0.36 -1.98 -12.09
C ALA A 52 0.68 -3.43 -12.50
N GLU A 53 1.60 -3.61 -13.45
CA GLU A 53 2.00 -4.94 -13.93
C GLU A 53 2.92 -5.65 -12.94
N GLU A 54 3.83 -4.90 -12.31
CA GLU A 54 4.83 -5.39 -11.37
C GLU A 54 4.99 -4.42 -10.19
N GLY A 55 5.58 -4.91 -9.09
CA GLY A 55 5.87 -4.09 -7.93
C GLY A 55 6.85 -4.74 -6.96
N VAL A 56 7.55 -3.90 -6.21
CA VAL A 56 8.52 -4.29 -5.19
C VAL A 56 8.02 -3.85 -3.83
N VAL A 57 7.94 -4.80 -2.89
CA VAL A 57 7.71 -4.54 -1.47
C VAL A 57 8.97 -4.91 -0.70
N GLN A 58 9.53 -3.95 0.02
CA GLN A 58 10.75 -4.12 0.80
C GLN A 58 10.52 -3.74 2.26
N PHE A 59 11.04 -4.56 3.16
CA PHE A 59 11.09 -4.27 4.59
C PHE A 59 12.54 -4.21 5.06
N VAL A 60 12.87 -3.18 5.84
CA VAL A 60 14.21 -2.99 6.42
C VAL A 60 14.07 -2.60 7.89
N THR A 61 14.76 -3.31 8.79
CA THR A 61 14.88 -2.86 10.18
C THR A 61 15.80 -1.64 10.23
N VAL A 62 15.29 -0.50 10.71
CA VAL A 62 16.05 0.76 10.78
C VAL A 62 16.42 1.15 12.22
N ALA A 63 15.70 0.62 13.21
CA ALA A 63 16.05 0.67 14.62
C ALA A 63 15.41 -0.52 15.36
N ASP A 64 15.74 -0.71 16.64
CA ASP A 64 15.00 -1.62 17.51
C ASP A 64 13.51 -1.24 17.49
N ASP A 65 12.66 -2.23 17.22
CA ASP A 65 11.20 -2.09 17.07
C ASP A 65 10.73 -1.09 15.99
N VAL A 66 11.58 -0.70 15.04
CA VAL A 66 11.19 0.14 13.89
C VAL A 66 11.56 -0.51 12.57
N THR A 67 10.53 -0.68 11.73
CA THR A 67 10.65 -1.26 10.38
C THR A 67 10.26 -0.24 9.33
N ARG A 68 11.17 0.02 8.40
CA ARG A 68 10.88 0.76 7.17
C ARG A 68 10.24 -0.15 6.14
N LEU A 69 9.09 0.27 5.62
CA LEU A 69 8.40 -0.36 4.49
C LEU A 69 8.52 0.55 3.28
N THR A 70 9.01 0.01 2.17
CA THR A 70 9.02 0.65 0.86
C THR A 70 8.17 -0.17 -0.10
N VAL A 71 7.23 0.48 -0.78
CA VAL A 71 6.41 -0.11 -1.83
C VAL A 71 6.64 0.69 -3.10
N ALA A 72 6.98 0.00 -4.19
CA ALA A 72 7.12 0.58 -5.52
C ALA A 72 6.28 -0.23 -6.51
N LEU A 73 5.55 0.45 -7.38
CA LEU A 73 4.64 -0.11 -8.37
C LEU A 73 5.03 0.41 -9.75
N ASP A 74 5.09 -0.48 -10.74
CA ASP A 74 5.46 -0.18 -12.11
C ASP A 74 4.21 -0.01 -12.98
N PHE A 75 4.10 1.16 -13.63
CA PHE A 75 3.00 1.52 -14.50
C PHE A 75 3.52 1.59 -15.95
N PRO A 76 3.29 0.54 -16.76
CA PRO A 76 3.82 0.43 -18.13
C PRO A 76 3.23 1.50 -19.05
N ASP A 77 1.94 1.80 -18.87
CA ASP A 77 1.16 2.75 -19.68
C ASP A 77 1.41 4.22 -19.33
N LEU A 78 2.14 4.49 -18.24
CA LEU A 78 2.54 5.84 -17.85
C LEU A 78 3.97 6.12 -18.30
N ASP A 79 4.17 7.25 -18.96
CA ASP A 79 5.50 7.75 -19.30
C ASP A 79 5.85 8.93 -18.38
N ALA A 80 6.96 8.81 -17.65
CA ALA A 80 7.37 9.83 -16.68
C ALA A 80 7.85 11.13 -17.35
N ASP A 81 8.25 11.05 -18.62
CA ASP A 81 8.67 12.20 -19.42
C ASP A 81 7.49 12.95 -20.07
N ASP A 82 6.27 12.38 -20.01
CA ASP A 82 5.05 13.03 -20.50
C ASP A 82 4.47 13.98 -19.43
N ARG A 83 4.31 15.24 -19.82
CA ARG A 83 3.78 16.30 -18.95
C ARG A 83 2.30 16.08 -18.58
N GLU A 84 1.53 15.41 -19.43
CA GLU A 84 0.15 15.04 -19.13
C GLU A 84 0.10 13.88 -18.11
N ALA A 85 1.03 12.93 -18.23
CA ALA A 85 1.17 11.81 -17.29
C ALA A 85 1.70 12.25 -15.91
N ALA A 86 2.50 13.32 -15.83
CA ALA A 86 3.03 13.84 -14.57
C ALA A 86 1.94 14.09 -13.51
N SER A 87 0.79 14.66 -13.91
CA SER A 87 -0.32 14.92 -12.99
C SER A 87 -0.98 13.63 -12.47
N GLU A 88 -1.02 12.59 -13.31
CA GLU A 88 -1.56 11.28 -12.91
C GLU A 88 -0.57 10.53 -12.03
N ILE A 89 0.74 10.62 -12.32
CA ILE A 89 1.81 10.07 -11.47
C ILE A 89 1.76 10.69 -10.06
N ASP A 90 1.63 12.02 -9.94
CA ASP A 90 1.46 12.70 -8.65
C ASP A 90 0.20 12.26 -7.92
N ARG A 91 -0.90 12.07 -8.64
CA ARG A 91 -2.16 11.56 -8.06
C ARG A 91 -1.99 10.14 -7.52
N LEU A 92 -1.40 9.23 -8.32
CA LEU A 92 -1.18 7.83 -7.93
C LEU A 92 -0.23 7.73 -6.74
N ARG A 93 0.82 8.57 -6.71
CA ARG A 93 1.72 8.71 -5.57
C ARG A 93 0.95 9.09 -4.30
N GLY A 94 0.08 10.09 -4.39
CA GLY A 94 -0.76 10.51 -3.27
C GLY A 94 -1.71 9.41 -2.76
N PHE A 95 -2.23 8.56 -3.66
CA PHE A 95 -3.03 7.40 -3.25
C PHE A 95 -2.19 6.35 -2.53
N LEU A 96 -1.05 5.94 -3.12
CA LEU A 96 -0.15 4.98 -2.50
C LEU A 96 0.31 5.46 -1.11
N GLN A 97 0.64 6.75 -0.97
CA GLN A 97 1.02 7.34 0.31
C GLN A 97 -0.13 7.23 1.33
N TYR A 98 -1.35 7.54 0.93
CA TYR A 98 -2.53 7.44 1.80
C TYR A 98 -2.78 6.01 2.25
N ASP A 99 -2.68 5.03 1.34
CA ASP A 99 -2.90 3.63 1.65
C ASP A 99 -1.79 3.06 2.56
N LEU A 100 -0.54 3.49 2.40
CA LEU A 100 0.55 3.14 3.32
C LEU A 100 0.35 3.73 4.72
N GLU A 101 -0.06 5.00 4.84
CA GLU A 101 -0.37 5.59 6.15
C GLU A 101 -1.52 4.87 6.85
N LEU A 102 -2.51 4.42 6.08
CA LEU A 102 -3.58 3.59 6.61
C LEU A 102 -3.10 2.22 7.07
N PHE A 103 -2.23 1.57 6.29
CA PHE A 103 -1.57 0.34 6.71
C PHE A 103 -0.77 0.54 7.99
N ARG A 104 -0.05 1.67 8.13
CA ARG A 104 0.68 2.00 9.35
C ARG A 104 -0.22 1.99 10.57
N GLU A 105 -1.34 2.70 10.51
CA GLU A 105 -2.28 2.78 11.63
C GLU A 105 -2.88 1.41 11.97
N PHE A 106 -3.15 0.57 10.96
CA PHE A 106 -3.56 -0.81 11.16
C PHE A 106 -2.47 -1.67 11.82
N ALA A 107 -1.26 -1.64 11.27
CA ALA A 107 -0.15 -2.50 11.69
C ALA A 107 0.32 -2.16 13.12
N GLU A 108 0.29 -0.88 13.47
CA GLU A 108 0.62 -0.35 14.80
C GLU A 108 -0.56 -0.43 15.78
N GLY A 109 -1.71 -0.98 15.36
CA GLY A 109 -2.88 -1.19 16.22
C GLY A 109 -3.61 0.08 16.66
N ARG A 110 -3.38 1.20 15.96
CA ARG A 110 -4.03 2.51 16.23
C ARG A 110 -5.35 2.67 15.50
N LEU A 111 -5.56 1.89 14.45
CA LEU A 111 -6.84 1.81 13.75
C LEU A 111 -7.89 1.13 14.66
N ARG A 112 -8.72 1.93 15.32
CA ARG A 112 -9.91 1.43 16.02
C ARG A 112 -10.98 1.06 15.01
N ILE A 113 -10.99 -0.20 14.58
CA ILE A 113 -12.17 -0.81 13.95
C ILE A 113 -13.21 -0.95 15.08
N GLY A 114 -14.41 -0.39 14.88
CA GLY A 114 -15.43 -0.18 15.92
C GLY A 114 -15.68 -1.37 16.86
N ASP A 115 -15.96 -1.03 18.13
CA ASP A 115 -16.41 -1.91 19.21
C ASP A 115 -17.79 -2.53 18.91
#